data_AF-A0A9W6ZIR4-F1
#
_entry.id   AF-A0A9W6ZIR4-F1
#
_cell.length_a   1.000
_cell.length_b   1.000
_cell.length_c   1.000
_cell.angle_alpha   90.00
_cell.angle_beta   90.00
_cell.angle_gamma   90.00
#
_symmetry.space_group_name_H-M   'P 1'
#
loop_
_entity.id
_entity.type
_entity.pdbx_description
1 polymer ?
#
loop_
_entity_poly.entity_id
_entity_poly.type
_entity_poly.pdbx_seq_one_letter_code
_entity_poly.pdbx_strand_id
1 'polypeptide(L)'
;MGNFLSSNLTCNLVPCPTPLQCSRQPITFIDHSGARVTVPGIVGSTVYDVASTHKIDLGPSSLGATVENVHNERWTEDLFGEGVTTAFDHIKIPRAYQGIVGRMTKQEEMMLDQYWDEEEISAEASRLACMVKVTKEMDGMSIFIPDGLPDDCP
;
A
#
# COMPACT_ATOMS: atom_id res chain seq x y z
N MET A 1 -51.37 27.14 -7.54
CA MET A 1 -50.05 27.25 -6.88
C MET A 1 -49.58 25.83 -6.63
N GLY A 2 -48.61 25.38 -7.46
CA GLY A 2 -48.24 23.97 -7.59
C GLY A 2 -47.28 23.51 -6.50
N ASN A 3 -47.57 22.35 -5.92
CA ASN A 3 -46.68 21.66 -5.00
C ASN A 3 -45.69 20.82 -5.81
N PHE A 4 -44.41 21.16 -5.70
CA PHE A 4 -43.29 20.43 -6.26
C PHE A 4 -43.15 19.09 -5.54
N LEU A 5 -43.37 17.99 -6.27
CA LEU A 5 -43.01 16.65 -5.83
C LEU A 5 -41.48 16.57 -5.80
N SER A 6 -40.91 16.49 -4.60
CA SER A 6 -39.51 16.13 -4.40
C SER A 6 -39.34 14.67 -4.84
N SER A 7 -38.86 14.48 -6.06
CA SER A 7 -38.48 13.21 -6.63
C SER A 7 -37.43 12.53 -5.76
N ASN A 8 -37.79 11.39 -5.17
CA ASN A 8 -36.83 10.41 -4.66
C ASN A 8 -35.92 9.99 -5.81
N LEU A 9 -34.71 10.53 -5.85
CA LEU A 9 -33.63 10.02 -6.68
C LEU A 9 -33.25 8.65 -6.13
N THR A 10 -33.88 7.62 -6.67
CA THR A 10 -33.35 6.26 -6.63
C THR A 10 -32.03 6.28 -7.38
N CYS A 11 -30.93 6.41 -6.63
CA CYS A 11 -29.61 6.00 -7.11
C CYS A 11 -29.75 4.53 -7.52
N ASN A 12 -29.79 4.29 -8.84
CA ASN A 12 -29.58 2.98 -9.43
C ASN A 12 -28.11 2.60 -9.18
N LEU A 13 -27.83 2.19 -7.94
CA LEU A 13 -26.61 1.50 -7.59
C LEU A 13 -26.72 0.13 -8.25
N VAL A 14 -25.79 -0.13 -9.17
CA VAL A 14 -25.50 -1.48 -9.66
C VAL A 14 -25.44 -2.40 -8.43
N PRO A 15 -26.28 -3.44 -8.34
CA PRO A 15 -26.22 -4.36 -7.21
C PRO A 15 -24.89 -5.10 -7.28
N CYS A 16 -23.99 -4.78 -6.36
CA CYS A 16 -22.75 -5.52 -6.13
C CYS A 16 -23.13 -6.99 -5.86
N PRO A 17 -22.65 -7.95 -6.65
CA PRO A 17 -23.04 -9.34 -6.48
C PRO A 17 -22.26 -9.88 -5.29
N THR A 18 -22.97 -10.02 -4.16
CA THR A 18 -22.61 -10.59 -2.85
C THR A 18 -22.37 -9.55 -1.72
N PRO A 19 -22.97 -9.75 -0.53
CA PRO A 19 -22.58 -9.05 0.68
C PRO A 19 -21.30 -9.68 1.24
N LEU A 20 -20.22 -9.64 0.49
CA LEU A 20 -18.91 -9.83 1.07
C LEU A 20 -18.50 -8.48 1.64
N GLN A 21 -18.56 -8.39 2.97
CA GLN A 21 -18.07 -7.27 3.77
C GLN A 21 -16.84 -6.64 3.10
N CYS A 22 -16.94 -5.38 2.65
CA CYS A 22 -15.77 -4.52 2.50
C CYS A 22 -15.22 -4.30 3.91
N SER A 23 -14.57 -5.33 4.47
CA SER A 23 -13.95 -5.28 5.77
C SER A 23 -12.88 -4.22 5.67
N ARG A 24 -13.11 -3.09 6.33
CA ARG A 24 -12.16 -1.99 6.42
C ARG A 24 -11.31 -2.22 7.65
N GLN A 25 -10.01 -2.38 7.47
CA GLN A 25 -9.08 -2.52 8.58
C GLN A 25 -8.48 -1.15 8.93
N PRO A 26 -8.54 -0.70 10.18
CA PRO A 26 -7.85 0.51 10.60
C PRO A 26 -6.33 0.31 10.47
N ILE A 27 -5.70 1.17 9.67
CA ILE A 27 -4.26 1.25 9.50
C ILE A 27 -3.82 2.63 9.97
N THR A 28 -2.79 2.69 10.80
CA THR A 28 -2.22 3.95 11.30
C THR A 28 -0.95 4.26 10.55
N PHE A 29 -0.87 5.43 9.92
CA PHE A 29 0.35 5.95 9.33
C PHE A 29 1.02 6.87 10.34
N ILE A 30 2.33 6.72 10.50
CA ILE A 30 3.16 7.52 11.40
C ILE A 30 4.22 8.19 10.52
N ASP A 31 4.14 9.50 10.39
CA ASP A 31 5.09 10.28 9.60
C ASP A 31 6.43 10.43 10.34
N HIS A 32 7.48 10.82 9.62
CA HIS A 32 8.78 11.20 10.19
C HIS A 32 8.67 12.32 11.24
N SER A 33 7.69 13.22 11.09
CA SER A 33 7.37 14.28 12.05
C SER A 33 6.72 13.77 13.35
N GLY A 34 6.33 12.50 13.38
CA GLY A 34 5.62 11.87 14.49
C GLY A 34 4.10 12.07 14.47
N ALA A 35 3.56 12.74 13.44
CA ALA A 35 2.11 12.82 13.23
C ALA A 35 1.54 11.41 12.97
N ARG A 36 0.37 11.12 13.53
CA ARG A 36 -0.29 9.82 13.41
C ARG A 36 -1.68 9.98 12.84
N VAL A 37 -1.96 9.27 11.76
CA VAL A 37 -3.28 9.29 11.12
C VAL A 37 -3.78 7.86 10.98
N THR A 38 -4.89 7.55 11.64
CA THR A 38 -5.55 6.26 11.50
C THR A 38 -6.63 6.36 10.44
N VAL A 39 -6.52 5.51 9.42
CA VAL A 39 -7.42 5.50 8.27
C VAL A 39 -7.96 4.09 8.02
N PRO A 40 -9.20 3.97 7.50
CA PRO A 40 -9.73 2.68 7.11
C PRO A 40 -9.13 2.23 5.76
N GLY A 41 -8.38 1.13 5.78
CA GLY A 41 -7.85 0.44 4.60
C GLY A 41 -8.82 -0.62 4.08
N ILE A 42 -8.98 -0.72 2.76
CA ILE A 42 -9.86 -1.69 2.13
C ILE A 42 -9.08 -2.99 1.93
N VAL A 43 -9.61 -4.12 2.41
CA VAL A 43 -8.96 -5.41 2.17
C VAL A 43 -8.86 -5.69 0.66
N GLY A 44 -7.65 -6.01 0.21
CA GLY A 44 -7.32 -6.26 -1.19
C GLY A 44 -6.73 -5.04 -1.93
N SER A 45 -6.88 -3.82 -1.42
CA SER A 45 -6.15 -2.66 -1.98
C SER A 45 -4.70 -2.66 -1.51
N THR A 46 -3.83 -1.94 -2.22
CA THR A 46 -2.45 -1.71 -1.76
C THR A 46 -2.43 -0.68 -0.63
N VAL A 47 -1.37 -0.67 0.19
CA VAL A 47 -1.17 0.37 1.20
C VAL A 47 -1.03 1.74 0.55
N TYR A 48 -0.38 1.80 -0.62
CA TYR A 48 -0.26 3.02 -1.41
C TYR A 48 -1.61 3.60 -1.84
N ASP A 49 -2.55 2.76 -2.31
CA ASP A 49 -3.89 3.20 -2.69
C ASP A 49 -4.66 3.78 -1.50
N VAL A 50 -4.48 3.17 -0.32
CA VAL A 50 -5.08 3.66 0.93
C VAL A 50 -4.51 5.03 1.27
N ALA A 51 -3.19 5.19 1.27
CA ALA A 51 -2.54 6.47 1.53
C ALA A 51 -3.00 7.56 0.54
N SER A 52 -3.01 7.25 -0.75
CA SER A 52 -3.45 8.14 -1.83
C SER A 52 -4.90 8.59 -1.66
N THR A 53 -5.79 7.67 -1.26
CA THR A 53 -7.22 7.97 -1.01
C THR A 53 -7.39 8.96 0.13
N HIS A 54 -6.55 8.87 1.16
CA HIS A 54 -6.60 9.71 2.35
C HIS A 54 -5.65 10.93 2.30
N LYS A 55 -5.00 11.16 1.14
CA LYS A 55 -4.06 12.26 0.90
C LYS A 55 -2.86 12.26 1.85
N ILE A 56 -2.40 11.07 2.22
CA ILE A 56 -1.13 10.87 2.92
C ILE A 56 -0.05 10.81 1.84
N ASP A 57 0.98 11.63 1.98
CA ASP A 57 2.07 11.69 1.02
C ASP A 57 3.08 10.57 1.29
N LEU A 58 3.24 9.68 0.32
CA LEU A 58 4.26 8.64 0.30
C LEU A 58 5.22 8.82 -0.89
N GLY A 59 5.12 9.93 -1.63
CA GLY A 59 5.85 10.11 -2.88
C GLY A 59 5.26 9.30 -4.06
N PRO A 60 5.86 9.43 -5.26
CA PRO A 60 5.36 8.79 -6.47
C PRO A 60 5.70 7.30 -6.52
N SER A 61 4.68 6.46 -6.73
CA SER A 61 4.87 5.04 -7.08
C SER A 61 4.70 4.82 -8.58
N SER A 62 5.58 4.01 -9.18
CA SER A 62 5.46 3.56 -10.56
C SER A 62 5.63 2.04 -10.69
N LEU A 63 4.69 1.43 -11.41
CA LEU A 63 4.64 -0.01 -11.68
C LEU A 63 4.91 -0.29 -13.16
N GLY A 64 5.49 -1.45 -13.47
CA GLY A 64 5.79 -1.87 -14.83
C GLY A 64 6.95 -2.87 -14.96
N ALA A 65 7.68 -3.14 -13.87
CA ALA A 65 8.79 -4.10 -13.88
C ALA A 65 8.30 -5.55 -13.77
N THR A 66 9.25 -6.47 -13.64
CA THR A 66 8.98 -7.89 -13.39
C THR A 66 8.70 -8.13 -11.90
N VAL A 67 7.76 -9.03 -11.58
CA VAL A 67 7.55 -9.59 -10.23
C VAL A 67 7.72 -11.09 -10.32
N GLU A 68 8.54 -11.65 -9.43
CA GLU A 68 8.61 -13.10 -9.26
C GLU A 68 7.37 -13.58 -8.48
N ASN A 69 6.51 -14.35 -9.13
CA ASN A 69 5.42 -15.07 -8.48
C ASN A 69 5.88 -16.50 -8.14
N VAL A 70 6.06 -16.76 -6.84
CA VAL A 70 6.50 -18.06 -6.34
C VAL A 70 5.30 -18.97 -6.18
N HIS A 71 5.15 -19.94 -7.07
CA HIS A 71 4.06 -20.91 -7.03
C HIS A 71 4.38 -22.10 -6.13
N ASN A 72 5.63 -22.59 -6.16
CA ASN A 72 6.15 -23.62 -5.25
C ASN A 72 7.70 -23.62 -5.21
N GLU A 73 8.31 -24.50 -4.42
CA GLU A 73 9.78 -24.59 -4.24
C GLU A 73 10.57 -24.80 -5.53
N ARG A 74 9.93 -25.34 -6.59
CA ARG A 74 10.59 -25.70 -7.85
C ARG A 74 10.26 -24.73 -8.99
N TRP A 75 9.14 -24.03 -8.90
CA TRP A 75 8.60 -23.22 -9.98
C TRP A 75 8.24 -21.82 -9.48
N THR A 76 8.94 -20.85 -10.05
CA THR A 76 8.71 -19.42 -9.91
C THR A 76 8.50 -18.87 -11.32
N GLU A 77 7.52 -18.00 -11.48
CA GLU A 77 7.16 -17.38 -12.75
C GLU A 77 7.40 -15.88 -12.68
N ASP A 78 7.96 -15.34 -13.75
CA ASP A 78 8.19 -13.90 -13.90
C ASP A 78 6.95 -13.25 -14.53
N LEU A 79 6.22 -12.48 -13.73
CA LEU A 79 5.09 -11.68 -14.19
C LEU A 79 5.60 -10.30 -14.60
N PHE A 80 5.38 -9.94 -15.87
CA PHE A 80 5.80 -8.63 -16.40
C PHE A 80 4.68 -7.60 -16.25
N GLY A 81 5.05 -6.35 -15.92
CA GLY A 81 4.14 -5.20 -15.90
C GLY A 81 3.54 -4.87 -14.54
N GLU A 82 3.74 -5.72 -13.53
CA GLU A 82 3.20 -5.51 -12.17
C GLU A 82 4.28 -5.06 -11.16
N GLY A 83 5.56 -5.09 -11.54
CA GLY A 83 6.70 -4.85 -10.65
C GLY A 83 7.01 -3.40 -10.39
N VAL A 84 7.70 -3.13 -9.29
CA VAL A 84 8.13 -1.77 -8.92
C VAL A 84 9.21 -1.26 -9.85
N THR A 85 9.17 0.03 -10.15
CA THR A 85 10.20 0.73 -10.94
C THR A 85 10.82 1.91 -10.19
N THR A 86 10.26 2.26 -9.04
CA THR A 86 10.69 3.33 -8.14
C THR A 86 10.59 2.83 -6.69
N ALA A 87 11.26 3.51 -5.77
CA ALA A 87 11.27 3.19 -4.35
C ALA A 87 10.90 4.38 -3.45
N PHE A 88 10.24 5.41 -3.99
CA PHE A 88 9.89 6.59 -3.20
C PHE A 88 8.81 6.30 -2.15
N ASP A 89 7.97 5.28 -2.39
CA ASP A 89 6.90 4.83 -1.50
C ASP A 89 7.38 3.88 -0.39
N HIS A 90 8.59 4.13 0.10
CA HIS A 90 9.21 3.36 1.18
C HIS A 90 8.44 3.48 2.48
N ILE A 91 8.19 2.34 3.11
CA ILE A 91 7.54 2.24 4.41
C ILE A 91 8.26 1.24 5.31
N LYS A 92 8.15 1.43 6.62
CA LYS A 92 8.66 0.51 7.64
C LYS A 92 7.50 -0.17 8.36
N ILE A 93 7.47 -1.49 8.27
CA ILE A 93 6.45 -2.36 8.84
C ILE A 93 6.92 -2.88 10.21
N PRO A 94 6.07 -2.81 11.24
CA PRO A 94 6.38 -3.32 12.56
C PRO A 94 6.59 -4.84 12.54
N ARG A 95 7.50 -5.33 13.37
CA ARG A 95 7.90 -6.74 13.45
C ARG A 95 6.72 -7.72 13.58
N ALA A 96 5.65 -7.32 14.27
CA ALA A 96 4.46 -8.15 14.45
C ALA A 96 3.76 -8.55 13.13
N TYR A 97 3.87 -7.73 12.08
CA TYR A 97 3.16 -7.94 10.81
C TYR A 97 4.08 -8.38 9.66
N GLN A 98 5.40 -8.43 9.87
CA GLN A 98 6.37 -8.87 8.85
C GLN A 98 6.11 -10.31 8.37
N GLY A 99 5.64 -11.20 9.27
CA GLY A 99 5.25 -12.56 8.90
C GLY A 99 3.97 -12.65 8.05
N ILE A 100 3.11 -11.64 8.12
CA ILE A 100 1.82 -11.58 7.41
C ILE A 100 1.99 -10.99 6.01
N VAL A 101 2.77 -9.92 5.90
CA VAL A 101 2.99 -9.19 4.63
C VAL A 101 3.81 -10.01 3.63
N GLY A 102 4.50 -11.05 4.11
CA GLY A 102 5.31 -11.92 3.27
C GLY A 102 6.70 -11.36 3.01
N ARG A 103 7.45 -12.05 2.14
CA ARG A 103 8.84 -11.68 1.83
C ARG A 103 8.90 -10.51 0.84
N MET A 104 10.00 -9.77 0.92
CA MET A 104 10.38 -8.78 -0.10
C MET A 104 10.74 -9.52 -1.40
N THR A 105 10.37 -8.94 -2.54
CA THR A 105 10.78 -9.47 -3.85
C THR A 105 12.17 -8.93 -4.22
N LYS A 106 12.91 -9.62 -5.09
CA LYS A 106 14.24 -9.16 -5.48
C LYS A 106 14.21 -7.79 -6.16
N GLN A 107 13.17 -7.51 -6.94
CA GLN A 107 13.00 -6.24 -7.60
C GLN A 107 12.71 -5.12 -6.59
N GLU A 108 11.96 -5.41 -5.53
CA GLU A 108 11.75 -4.49 -4.41
C GLU A 108 13.08 -4.17 -3.69
N GLU A 109 13.89 -5.19 -3.43
CA GLU A 109 15.23 -5.04 -2.85
C GLU A 109 16.15 -4.19 -3.75
N MET A 110 16.23 -4.51 -5.04
CA MET A 110 17.04 -3.77 -6.02
C MET A 110 16.63 -2.30 -6.13
N MET A 111 15.33 -1.99 -6.06
CA MET A 111 14.87 -0.60 -6.11
C MET A 111 15.18 0.11 -4.79
N LEU A 112 15.00 -0.53 -3.64
CA LEU A 112 15.36 0.06 -2.34
C LEU A 112 16.85 0.40 -2.30
N ASP A 113 17.73 -0.54 -2.64
CA ASP A 113 19.19 -0.36 -2.66
C ASP A 113 19.65 0.74 -3.64
N GLN A 114 18.88 0.99 -4.70
CA GLN A 114 19.22 1.99 -5.71
C GLN A 114 18.93 3.43 -5.28
N TYR A 115 17.91 3.62 -4.43
CA TYR A 115 17.40 4.95 -4.09
C TYR A 115 17.65 5.34 -2.62
N TRP A 116 17.78 4.37 -1.72
CA TRP A 116 17.94 4.58 -0.29
C TRP A 116 19.29 4.07 0.21
N ASP A 117 19.84 4.74 1.23
CA ASP A 117 21.07 4.29 1.87
C ASP A 117 20.83 3.04 2.74
N GLU A 118 21.83 2.17 2.82
CA GLU A 118 21.77 0.92 3.61
C GLU A 118 21.42 1.13 5.09
N GLU A 119 21.75 2.30 5.64
CA GLU A 119 21.45 2.67 7.03
C GLU A 119 19.96 2.97 7.25
N GLU A 120 19.26 3.39 6.20
CA GLU A 120 17.84 3.71 6.23
C GLU A 120 16.96 2.52 5.83
N ILE A 121 17.53 1.56 5.10
CA ILE A 121 16.92 0.28 4.75
C ILE A 121 17.06 -0.71 5.91
N SER A 122 15.92 -1.19 6.41
CA SER A 122 15.89 -2.32 7.34
C SER A 122 15.43 -3.55 6.59
N ALA A 123 16.34 -4.49 6.28
CA ALA A 123 16.03 -5.68 5.47
C ALA A 123 14.77 -6.46 5.89
N GLU A 124 14.42 -6.45 7.18
CA GLU A 124 13.21 -7.11 7.70
C GLU A 124 11.97 -6.21 7.71
N ALA A 125 12.13 -4.89 7.88
CA ALA A 125 11.03 -3.96 8.16
C ALA A 125 10.66 -3.07 6.97
N SER A 126 11.64 -2.69 6.15
CA SER A 126 11.45 -1.86 4.97
C SER A 126 10.68 -2.61 3.91
N ARG A 127 9.68 -1.96 3.31
CA ARG A 127 8.87 -2.44 2.18
C ARG A 127 8.44 -1.27 1.32
N LEU A 128 7.97 -1.54 0.11
CA LEU A 128 7.33 -0.56 -0.78
C LEU A 128 5.80 -0.66 -0.66
N ALA A 129 5.15 0.48 -0.41
CA ALA A 129 3.72 0.52 -0.13
C ALA A 129 2.84 -0.01 -1.27
N CYS A 130 3.28 0.11 -2.52
CA CYS A 130 2.60 -0.38 -3.70
C CYS A 130 2.60 -1.92 -3.80
N MET A 131 3.57 -2.60 -3.18
CA MET A 131 3.67 -4.06 -3.16
C MET A 131 2.92 -4.70 -1.99
N VAL A 132 2.64 -3.93 -0.95
CA VAL A 132 1.98 -4.42 0.25
C VAL A 132 0.46 -4.36 0.08
N LYS A 133 -0.18 -5.52 0.04
CA LYS A 133 -1.64 -5.64 0.00
C LYS A 133 -2.22 -5.68 1.40
N VAL A 134 -3.31 -4.95 1.61
CA VAL A 134 -4.03 -4.95 2.89
C VAL A 134 -4.81 -6.25 3.04
N THR A 135 -4.51 -7.02 4.08
CA THR A 135 -5.24 -8.24 4.45
C THR A 135 -6.07 -8.02 5.71
N LYS A 136 -6.97 -8.98 6.02
CA LYS A 136 -7.81 -8.90 7.23
C LYS A 136 -7.00 -9.03 8.53
N GLU A 137 -5.83 -9.61 8.46
CA GLU A 137 -4.94 -9.86 9.60
C GLU A 137 -4.13 -8.62 10.00
N MET A 138 -4.18 -7.57 9.17
CA MET A 138 -3.47 -6.30 9.38
C MET A 138 -4.31 -5.28 10.17
N ASP A 139 -5.26 -5.75 10.97
CA ASP A 139 -6.09 -4.90 11.84
C ASP A 139 -5.22 -4.18 12.88
N GLY A 140 -5.35 -2.85 12.94
CA GLY A 140 -4.62 -2.01 13.88
C GLY A 140 -3.13 -1.84 13.57
N MET A 141 -2.67 -2.20 12.37
CA MET A 141 -1.26 -2.06 12.00
C MET A 141 -0.82 -0.59 12.00
N SER A 142 0.37 -0.32 12.54
CA SER A 142 1.00 1.00 12.50
C SER A 142 2.20 0.99 11.58
N ILE A 143 2.14 1.74 10.48
CA ILE A 143 3.19 1.86 9.47
C ILE A 143 3.97 3.13 9.75
N PHE A 144 5.29 3.05 9.70
CA PHE A 144 6.16 4.21 9.82
C PHE A 144 6.65 4.65 8.44
N ILE A 145 6.54 5.94 8.16
CA ILE A 145 6.98 6.58 6.92
C ILE A 145 8.32 7.27 7.22
N PRO A 146 9.43 6.82 6.60
CA PRO A 146 10.72 7.48 6.74
C PRO A 146 10.69 8.89 6.14
N ASP A 147 11.70 9.69 6.48
CA ASP A 147 11.87 11.00 5.84
C ASP A 147 12.16 10.76 4.36
N GLY A 148 11.39 11.38 3.47
CA GLY A 148 11.51 11.13 2.04
C GLY A 148 12.88 11.56 1.51
N LEU A 149 13.29 11.00 0.38
CA LEU A 149 14.48 11.48 -0.33
C LEU A 149 14.33 12.99 -0.62
N PRO A 150 15.39 13.78 -0.43
CA PRO A 150 15.30 15.23 -0.61
C PRO A 150 14.94 15.57 -2.06
N ASP A 151 13.89 16.38 -2.25
CA ASP A 151 13.46 16.92 -3.55
C ASP A 151 14.52 17.83 -4.24
N ASP A 152 15.64 18.09 -3.57
CA ASP A 152 16.70 19.02 -3.97
C ASP A 152 17.90 18.38 -4.69
N CYS A 153 17.78 17.15 -5.21
CA CYS A 153 18.83 16.58 -6.07
C CYS A 153 18.69 17.12 -7.51
N PRO A 154 19.63 17.95 -8.00
CA PRO A 154 19.53 18.64 -9.30
C PRO A 154 19.59 17.72 -10.53
#